data_AF-A0A7L2WJZ6-F1
#
_entry.id   AF-A0A7L2WJZ6-F1
#
_cell.length_a   1.000
_cell.length_b   1.000
_cell.length_c   1.000
_cell.angle_alpha   90.00
_cell.angle_beta   90.00
_cell.angle_gamma   90.00
#
_symmetry.space_group_name_H-M   'P 1'
#
loop_
_entity.id
_entity.type
_entity.pdbx_description
1 polymer ?
#
loop_
_entity_poly.entity_id
_entity_poly.type
_entity_poly.pdbx_seq_one_letter_code
_entity_poly.pdbx_strand_id
1 'polypeptide(L)'
;ASTMVAVGLTIAAAGFAGRYALKAMKQMEPQVKQALQNLPKPAFSGYYRGGFEPKMTKREAALILGVSPTANRSKIREAHRRIMLLNHPDKG
;
A
#
# COMPACT_ATOMS: atom_id res chain seq x y z
N ALA A 1 -12.53 35.39 22.53
CA ALA A 1 -12.03 36.04 21.30
C ALA A 1 -10.57 35.68 20.99
N SER A 2 -9.65 35.84 21.95
CA SER A 2 -8.20 35.63 21.74
C SER A 2 -7.79 34.23 21.27
N THR A 3 -8.47 33.18 21.72
CA THR A 3 -8.19 31.78 21.31
C THR A 3 -8.48 31.53 19.84
N MET A 4 -9.57 32.09 19.30
CA MET A 4 -9.92 31.93 17.88
C MET A 4 -8.95 32.70 16.98
N VAL A 5 -8.49 33.87 17.43
CA VAL A 5 -7.48 34.66 16.73
C VAL A 5 -6.13 33.94 16.72
N ALA A 6 -5.71 33.39 17.86
CA ALA A 6 -4.47 32.62 17.96
C ALA A 6 -4.52 31.36 17.07
N VAL A 7 -5.63 30.61 17.08
CA VAL A 7 -5.82 29.44 16.21
C VAL A 7 -5.82 29.84 14.73
N GLY A 8 -6.45 30.96 14.38
CA GLY A 8 -6.43 31.48 13.01
C GLY A 8 -5.02 31.83 12.54
N LEU A 9 -4.24 32.52 13.38
CA LEU A 9 -2.86 32.88 13.06
C LEU A 9 -1.94 31.66 12.92
N THR A 10 -2.08 30.65 13.78
CA THR A 10 -1.23 29.45 13.70
C THR A 10 -1.53 28.64 12.43
N ILE A 11 -2.79 28.48 12.06
CA ILE A 11 -3.18 27.81 10.80
C ILE A 11 -2.65 28.58 9.59
N ALA A 12 -2.77 29.91 9.60
CA ALA A 12 -2.25 30.75 8.52
C ALA A 12 -0.72 30.63 8.41
N ALA A 13 0.00 30.73 9.52
CA ALA A 13 1.46 30.59 9.53
C ALA A 13 1.91 29.21 9.03
N ALA A 14 1.27 28.13 9.48
CA ALA A 14 1.58 26.77 9.03
C ALA A 14 1.30 26.58 7.53
N GLY A 15 0.18 27.12 7.02
CA GLY A 15 -0.17 27.08 5.61
C GLY A 15 0.83 27.82 4.72
N PHE A 16 1.26 29.02 5.12
CA PHE A 16 2.26 29.79 4.37
C PHE A 16 3.65 29.14 4.39
N ALA A 17 4.10 28.68 5.56
CA ALA A 17 5.37 27.97 5.69
C ALA A 17 5.38 26.68 4.85
N GLY A 18 4.29 25.90 4.91
CA GLY A 18 4.12 24.69 4.09
C GLY A 18 4.16 24.98 2.59
N ARG A 19 3.46 26.02 2.13
CA ARG A 19 3.47 26.42 0.70
C ARG A 19 4.86 26.83 0.22
N TYR A 20 5.63 27.52 1.07
CA TYR A 20 7.00 27.91 0.72
C TYR A 20 7.95 26.71 0.66
N ALA A 21 7.86 25.80 1.64
CA ALA A 21 8.62 24.55 1.64
C ALA A 21 8.35 23.71 0.39
N LEU A 22 7.09 23.53 0.00
CA LEU A 22 6.73 22.80 -1.23
C LEU A 22 7.28 23.47 -2.49
N LYS A 23 7.27 24.80 -2.56
CA LYS A 23 7.84 25.55 -3.69
C LYS A 23 9.36 25.37 -3.78
N ALA A 24 10.07 25.41 -2.65
CA ALA A 24 11.50 25.17 -2.58
C ALA A 24 11.86 23.72 -2.96
N MET A 25 11.09 22.73 -2.49
CA MET A 25 11.26 21.32 -2.87
C MET A 25 11.07 21.09 -4.37
N LYS A 26 10.15 21.80 -5.02
CA LYS A 26 9.96 21.75 -6.48
C LYS A 26 11.18 22.31 -7.25
N GLN A 27 11.85 23.32 -6.71
CA GLN A 27 13.08 23.86 -7.30
C GLN A 27 14.28 22.93 -7.09
N MET A 28 14.25 22.09 -6.05
CA MET A 28 15.27 21.10 -5.71
C MET A 28 14.87 19.67 -6.11
N GLU A 29 14.02 19.54 -7.13
CA GLU A 29 13.50 18.25 -7.61
C GLU A 29 14.53 17.12 -7.74
N PRO A 30 15.73 17.32 -8.35
CA PRO A 30 16.67 16.21 -8.53
C PRO A 30 17.25 15.70 -7.19
N GLN A 31 17.53 16.59 -6.24
CA GLN A 31 18.08 16.23 -4.92
C GLN A 31 17.00 15.59 -4.04
N VAL A 32 15.76 16.11 -4.12
CA VAL A 32 14.60 15.54 -3.41
C VAL A 32 14.30 14.13 -3.93
N LYS A 33 14.33 13.91 -5.25
CA LYS A 33 14.14 12.58 -5.84
C LYS A 33 15.20 11.59 -5.38
N GLN A 34 16.47 12.00 -5.35
CA GLN A 34 17.56 11.16 -4.83
C GLN A 34 17.38 10.84 -3.34
N ALA A 35 17.05 11.83 -2.51
CA ALA A 35 16.78 11.62 -1.09
C ALA A 35 15.60 10.67 -0.86
N LEU A 36 14.49 10.83 -1.61
CA LEU A 36 13.33 9.96 -1.55
C LEU A 36 13.62 8.53 -2.06
N GLN A 37 14.50 8.37 -3.05
CA GLN A 37 14.94 7.06 -3.53
C GLN A 37 15.84 6.33 -2.52
N ASN A 38 16.60 7.09 -1.74
CA ASN A 38 17.45 6.57 -0.67
C ASN A 38 16.69 6.31 0.64
N LEU A 39 15.41 6.71 0.73
CA LEU A 39 14.57 6.31 1.84
C LEU A 39 14.42 4.77 1.81
N PRO A 40 14.50 4.10 2.97
CA PRO A 40 14.25 2.67 3.04
C PRO A 40 12.85 2.41 2.50
N LYS A 41 12.78 1.74 1.35
CA LYS A 41 11.51 1.25 0.81
C LYS A 41 10.85 0.43 1.91
N PRO A 42 9.55 0.64 2.21
CA PRO A 42 8.86 -0.20 3.17
C PRO A 42 9.12 -1.67 2.80
N ALA A 43 9.68 -2.44 3.74
CA ALA A 43 10.08 -3.84 3.54
C ALA A 43 8.90 -4.77 3.19
N PHE A 44 7.69 -4.21 3.06
CA PHE A 44 6.48 -4.87 2.60
C PHE A 44 6.46 -5.15 1.10
N SER A 45 7.46 -4.76 0.31
CA SER A 45 7.61 -5.26 -1.07
C SER A 45 8.26 -6.65 -1.08
N GLY A 46 7.56 -7.62 -0.50
CA GLY A 46 8.05 -8.99 -0.37
C GLY A 46 7.06 -9.95 -0.97
N TYR A 47 7.18 -10.21 -2.28
CA TYR A 47 6.64 -11.46 -2.83
C TYR A 47 7.10 -12.62 -1.93
N TYR A 48 6.23 -13.59 -1.69
CA TYR A 48 6.61 -14.79 -0.95
C TYR A 48 7.75 -15.47 -1.71
N ARG A 49 8.91 -15.62 -1.04
CA ARG A 49 10.10 -16.22 -1.65
C ARG A 49 9.94 -17.74 -1.70
N GLY A 50 10.28 -18.35 -2.82
CA GLY A 50 10.20 -19.80 -3.04
C GLY A 50 9.05 -20.19 -3.97
N GLY A 51 8.84 -21.51 -4.12
CA GLY A 51 7.69 -22.08 -4.81
C GLY A 51 6.56 -22.43 -3.85
N PHE A 52 5.61 -23.25 -4.33
CA PHE A 52 4.58 -23.82 -3.46
C PHE A 52 5.19 -24.81 -2.45
N GLU A 53 4.54 -24.93 -1.30
CA GLU A 53 4.86 -25.96 -0.31
C GLU A 53 4.66 -27.35 -0.95
N PRO A 54 5.49 -28.36 -0.59
CA PRO A 54 5.38 -29.70 -1.16
C PRO A 54 4.02 -30.37 -0.93
N LYS A 55 3.31 -29.94 0.12
CA LYS A 55 1.96 -30.38 0.47
C LYS A 55 1.12 -29.16 0.77
N MET A 56 0.00 -29.01 0.06
CA MET A 56 -0.94 -27.90 0.23
C MET A 56 -1.37 -27.74 1.69
N THR A 57 -1.01 -26.61 2.31
CA THR A 57 -1.44 -26.27 3.66
C THR A 57 -2.61 -25.30 3.65
N LYS A 58 -3.35 -25.24 4.77
CA LYS A 58 -4.46 -24.28 4.94
C LYS A 58 -3.98 -22.83 4.84
N ARG A 59 -2.75 -22.56 5.30
CA ARG A 59 -2.13 -21.23 5.23
C ARG A 59 -1.80 -20.87 3.79
N GLU A 60 -1.15 -21.77 3.05
CA GLU A 60 -0.83 -21.55 1.65
C GLU A 60 -2.09 -21.37 0.80
N ALA A 61 -3.10 -22.23 0.96
CA ALA A 61 -4.37 -22.11 0.25
C ALA A 61 -5.04 -20.74 0.49
N ALA A 62 -4.99 -20.23 1.72
CA ALA A 62 -5.50 -18.91 2.06
C ALA A 62 -4.72 -17.78 1.34
N LEU A 63 -3.40 -17.90 1.25
CA LEU A 63 -2.54 -16.96 0.51
C LEU A 63 -2.81 -17.01 -1.00
N ILE A 64 -2.93 -18.21 -1.58
CA ILE A 64 -3.25 -18.42 -3.00
C ILE A 64 -4.61 -17.81 -3.35
N LEU A 65 -5.63 -18.07 -2.52
CA LEU A 65 -6.98 -17.57 -2.75
C LEU A 65 -7.17 -16.08 -2.38
N GLY A 66 -6.20 -15.46 -1.71
CA GLY A 66 -6.31 -14.09 -1.21
C GLY A 66 -7.42 -13.90 -0.16
N VAL A 67 -7.64 -14.92 0.68
CA VAL A 67 -8.69 -14.90 1.73
C VAL A 67 -8.10 -15.20 3.11
N SER A 68 -8.84 -14.82 4.17
CA SER A 68 -8.47 -15.22 5.54
C SER A 68 -8.49 -16.76 5.69
N PRO A 69 -7.57 -17.37 6.47
CA PRO A 69 -7.64 -18.78 6.86
C PRO A 69 -8.93 -19.18 7.58
N THR A 70 -9.68 -18.20 8.11
CA THR A 70 -10.98 -18.37 8.77
C THR A 70 -12.17 -17.99 7.89
N ALA A 71 -11.95 -17.75 6.59
CA ALA A 71 -13.02 -17.37 5.66
C ALA A 71 -14.12 -18.43 5.57
N ASN A 72 -15.35 -17.97 5.36
CA ASN A 72 -16.51 -18.84 5.20
C ASN A 72 -16.52 -19.53 3.82
N ARG A 73 -17.32 -20.59 3.70
CA ARG A 73 -17.39 -21.41 2.47
C ARG A 73 -17.85 -20.62 1.24
N SER A 74 -18.70 -19.61 1.40
CA SER A 74 -19.16 -18.77 0.29
C SER A 74 -18.03 -17.92 -0.28
N LYS A 75 -17.26 -17.23 0.57
CA LYS A 75 -16.09 -16.43 0.16
C LYS A 75 -15.02 -17.30 -0.49
N ILE A 76 -14.76 -18.48 0.05
CA ILE A 76 -13.79 -19.42 -0.54
C ILE A 76 -14.22 -19.82 -1.97
N ARG A 77 -15.49 -20.18 -2.18
CA ARG A 77 -16.01 -20.57 -3.50
C ARG A 77 -15.93 -19.43 -4.50
N GLU A 78 -16.27 -18.22 -4.06
CA GLU A 78 -16.22 -17.03 -4.91
C GLU A 78 -14.79 -16.70 -5.32
N ALA A 79 -13.86 -16.70 -4.37
CA ALA A 79 -12.44 -16.45 -4.64
C ALA A 79 -11.85 -17.51 -5.58
N HIS A 80 -12.15 -18.78 -5.35
CA HIS A 80 -11.76 -19.87 -6.24
C HIS A 80 -12.30 -19.68 -7.66
N ARG A 81 -13.60 -19.36 -7.82
CA ARG A 81 -14.19 -19.10 -9.15
C ARG A 81 -13.48 -17.95 -9.86
N ARG A 82 -13.24 -16.84 -9.14
CA ARG A 82 -12.59 -15.66 -9.69
C ARG A 82 -11.19 -15.97 -10.20
N ILE A 83 -10.38 -16.65 -9.38
CA ILE A 83 -9.00 -17.01 -9.71
C ILE A 83 -8.96 -18.00 -10.87
N MET A 84 -9.83 -19.02 -10.87
CA MET A 84 -9.88 -20.01 -11.95
C MET A 84 -10.30 -19.39 -13.29
N LEU A 85 -11.20 -18.40 -13.29
CA LEU A 85 -11.58 -17.71 -14.54
C LEU A 85 -10.44 -16.88 -15.12
N LEU A 86 -9.63 -16.26 -14.26
CA LEU A 86 -8.47 -15.46 -14.66
C LEU A 86 -7.31 -16.33 -15.16
N ASN A 87 -7.12 -17.52 -14.57
CA ASN A 87 -6.03 -18.43 -14.89
C ASN A 87 -6.52 -19.67 -15.65
N HIS A 88 -7.69 -19.59 -16.31
CA HIS A 88 -8.28 -20.75 -16.97
C HIS A 88 -7.35 -21.21 -18.11
N PRO A 89 -6.97 -22.49 -18.20
CA PRO A 89 -6.01 -22.96 -19.19
C PRO A 89 -6.48 -22.69 -20.63
N ASP A 90 -7.78 -22.87 -20.90
CA ASP A 90 -8.36 -22.60 -22.23
C ASP A 90 -8.46 -21.10 -22.58
N LYS A 91 -8.16 -20.20 -21.63
CA LYS A 91 -8.15 -18.75 -21.82
C LYS A 91 -6.74 -18.15 -21.63
N GLY A 92 -5.74 -19.00 -21.41
CA GLY A 92 -4.34 -18.64 -21.20
C GLY A 92 -3.54 -18.57 -22.48
#